data_AF-A0A0T2QEH5-F1
#
_entry.id   AF-A0A0T2QEH5-F1
#
_cell.length_a   1.000
_cell.length_b   1.000
_cell.length_c   1.000
_cell.angle_alpha   90.00
_cell.angle_beta   90.00
_cell.angle_gamma   90.00
#
_symmetry.space_group_name_H-M   'P 1'
#
loop_
_entity.id
_entity.type
_entity.pdbx_description
1 polymer ?
#
loop_
_entity_poly.entity_id
_entity_poly.type
_entity_poly.pdbx_seq_one_letter_code
_entity_poly.pdbx_strand_id
1 'polypeptide(L)'
;MANPSAEHELNATVEHDAGGHGGEHVEPVAFGFVGPGAWVSLAMLVFIGILVWKGVPKLITGGLDAKIAAIREQLDEAKKLRAEAEALRGEYAAKIANAEKDAAAMIEHAKTESEAIVAKAEADAKAVIGRRERMAEDKIAGAERAAVDEVRAKAALAATEAARGLIAAKHDADADRKLVDEAISSL
;
A
#
# COMPACT_ATOMS: atom_id res chain seq x y z
N MET A 1 40.82 62.66 -58.56
CA MET A 1 41.02 61.86 -59.78
C MET A 1 39.71 61.14 -60.11
N ALA A 2 39.45 60.99 -61.40
CA ALA A 2 38.14 60.85 -62.04
C ALA A 2 37.44 59.48 -61.91
N ASN A 3 36.13 59.55 -62.14
CA ASN A 3 35.04 58.57 -62.38
C ASN A 3 35.33 57.61 -63.58
N PRO A 4 34.37 56.81 -64.16
CA PRO A 4 33.14 56.08 -63.72
C PRO A 4 33.17 54.58 -64.13
N SER A 5 32.23 53.69 -63.84
CA SER A 5 30.88 53.46 -64.46
C SER A 5 30.44 52.06 -63.96
N ALA A 6 29.20 51.59 -63.82
CA ALA A 6 27.84 52.08 -63.95
C ALA A 6 26.93 50.98 -63.32
N GLU A 7 25.92 51.37 -62.53
CA GLU A 7 24.47 51.09 -62.69
C GLU A 7 24.02 49.62 -62.95
N HIS A 8 22.94 49.03 -62.41
CA HIS A 8 21.63 49.53 -61.98
C HIS A 8 20.88 48.41 -61.20
N GLU A 9 19.89 48.82 -60.41
CA GLU A 9 19.05 48.07 -59.44
C GLU A 9 18.02 47.06 -60.03
N LEU A 10 17.40 46.22 -59.18
CA LEU A 10 15.94 45.92 -59.21
C LEU A 10 15.48 45.02 -58.03
N ASN A 11 14.81 45.61 -57.04
CA ASN A 11 13.95 44.93 -56.06
C ASN A 11 12.52 45.42 -56.30
N ALA A 12 11.63 44.52 -56.73
CA ALA A 12 10.25 44.86 -57.07
C ALA A 12 9.35 44.80 -55.82
N THR A 13 9.08 45.96 -55.24
CA THR A 13 7.92 46.21 -54.36
C THR A 13 6.70 46.49 -55.24
N VAL A 14 5.67 45.65 -55.10
CA VAL A 14 4.36 45.83 -55.74
C VAL A 14 3.53 46.75 -54.86
N GLU A 15 3.52 48.03 -55.19
CA GLU A 15 2.42 48.94 -54.84
C GLU A 15 1.48 49.04 -56.04
N HIS A 16 0.19 48.86 -55.77
CA HIS A 16 -0.89 48.95 -56.74
C HIS A 16 -1.35 50.40 -56.78
N ASP A 17 -0.84 51.19 -57.72
CA ASP A 17 -1.40 52.50 -58.03
C ASP A 17 -2.33 52.40 -59.23
N ALA A 18 -3.55 52.89 -59.01
CA ALA A 18 -4.60 52.98 -60.00
C ALA A 18 -4.39 54.25 -60.82
N GLY A 19 -3.93 54.11 -62.07
CA GLY A 19 -3.66 55.28 -62.89
C GLY A 19 -3.45 54.97 -64.37
N GLY A 20 -4.55 54.92 -65.12
CA GLY A 20 -4.69 55.39 -66.49
C GLY A 20 -3.65 55.00 -67.55
N HIS A 21 -4.03 54.07 -68.43
CA HIS A 21 -3.59 54.08 -69.82
C HIS A 21 -4.79 54.04 -70.76
N GLY A 22 -5.10 55.21 -71.33
CA GLY A 22 -5.88 55.32 -72.55
C GLY A 22 -5.02 54.86 -73.74
N GLY A 23 -5.28 53.65 -74.20
CA GLY A 23 -5.02 53.21 -75.56
C GLY A 23 -6.37 52.89 -76.17
N GLU A 24 -6.66 53.44 -77.35
CA GLU A 24 -7.83 53.08 -78.15
C GLU A 24 -7.73 51.61 -78.57
N HIS A 25 -8.23 50.73 -77.72
CA HIS A 25 -8.56 49.38 -78.08
C HIS A 25 -9.94 49.43 -78.76
N VAL A 26 -9.96 49.29 -80.08
CA VAL A 26 -11.20 49.04 -80.82
C VAL A 26 -11.75 47.70 -80.32
N GLU A 27 -12.69 47.78 -79.39
CA GLU A 27 -13.36 46.63 -78.82
C GLU A 27 -14.23 45.97 -79.89
N PRO A 28 -14.01 44.70 -80.26
CA PRO A 28 -14.90 44.00 -81.17
C PRO A 28 -16.23 43.76 -80.46
N VAL A 29 -17.21 44.63 -80.72
CA VAL A 29 -18.58 44.51 -80.22
C VAL A 29 -19.27 43.41 -81.02
N ALA A 30 -19.38 42.21 -80.44
CA ALA A 30 -20.23 41.17 -80.99
C ALA A 30 -21.70 41.58 -80.82
N PHE A 31 -22.46 41.55 -81.92
CA PHE A 31 -23.89 41.90 -81.95
C PHE A 31 -24.25 43.35 -81.58
N GLY A 32 -23.37 44.33 -81.77
CA GLY A 32 -23.73 45.76 -81.79
C GLY A 32 -24.14 46.45 -80.46
N PHE A 33 -24.21 45.73 -79.34
CA PHE A 33 -24.58 46.32 -78.02
C PHE A 33 -23.86 45.70 -76.81
N VAL A 34 -22.94 44.75 -77.02
CA VAL A 34 -22.23 44.06 -75.93
C VAL A 34 -20.73 44.27 -76.11
N GLY A 35 -20.13 45.09 -75.23
CA GLY A 35 -18.67 45.25 -75.18
C GLY A 35 -17.99 43.94 -74.75
N PRO A 36 -16.73 43.67 -75.17
CA PRO A 36 -15.89 42.58 -74.69
C PRO A 36 -15.94 42.37 -73.17
N GLY A 37 -15.93 43.45 -72.37
CA GLY A 37 -16.09 43.36 -70.92
C GLY A 37 -17.42 42.75 -70.46
N ALA A 38 -18.52 43.04 -71.16
CA ALA A 38 -19.83 42.48 -70.86
C ALA A 38 -19.89 40.98 -71.22
N TRP A 39 -19.28 40.56 -72.33
CA TRP A 39 -19.17 39.14 -72.68
C TRP A 39 -18.28 38.36 -71.70
N VAL A 40 -17.17 38.95 -71.25
CA VAL A 40 -16.30 38.38 -70.20
C VAL A 40 -17.05 38.28 -68.87
N SER A 41 -17.80 39.31 -68.48
CA SER A 41 -18.61 39.28 -67.26
C SER A 41 -19.71 38.21 -67.32
N LEU A 42 -20.36 38.03 -68.48
CA LEU A 42 -21.35 36.98 -68.70
C LEU A 42 -20.71 35.59 -68.64
N ALA A 43 -19.54 35.39 -69.26
CA ALA A 43 -18.79 34.15 -69.18
C ALA A 43 -18.35 33.83 -67.74
N MET A 44 -17.90 34.83 -66.98
CA MET A 44 -17.54 34.70 -65.56
C MET A 44 -18.76 34.32 -64.70
N LEU A 45 -19.92 34.92 -64.99
CA LEU A 45 -21.16 34.66 -64.25
C LEU A 45 -21.71 33.26 -64.55
N VAL A 46 -21.63 32.81 -65.81
CA VAL A 46 -21.95 31.42 -66.20
C VAL A 46 -20.96 30.44 -65.54
N PHE A 47 -19.67 30.75 -65.51
CA PHE A 47 -18.65 29.92 -64.86
C PHE A 47 -18.90 29.79 -63.35
N ILE A 48 -19.15 30.90 -62.65
CA ILE A 48 -19.52 30.89 -61.22
C ILE A 48 -20.83 30.12 -61.01
N GLY A 49 -21.82 30.30 -61.88
CA GLY A 49 -23.07 29.54 -61.85
C GLY A 49 -22.84 28.03 -61.96
N ILE A 50 -21.96 27.59 -62.86
CA ILE A 50 -21.57 26.18 -63.01
C ILE A 50 -20.82 25.68 -61.78
N LEU A 51 -19.91 26.47 -61.19
CA LEU A 51 -19.19 26.10 -59.96
C LEU A 51 -20.12 25.94 -58.76
N VAL A 52 -21.12 26.82 -58.64
CA VAL A 52 -22.16 26.73 -57.60
C VAL A 52 -23.05 25.51 -57.84
N TRP A 53 -23.50 25.28 -59.09
CA TRP A 53 -24.34 24.12 -59.44
C TRP A 53 -23.61 22.79 -59.22
N LYS A 54 -22.32 22.73 -59.53
CA LYS A 54 -21.45 21.56 -59.31
C LYS A 54 -20.98 21.43 -57.85
N GLY A 55 -21.40 22.34 -56.96
CA GLY A 55 -21.26 22.21 -55.51
C GLY A 55 -19.86 22.51 -54.96
N VAL A 56 -19.00 23.22 -55.70
CA VAL A 56 -17.66 23.60 -55.26
C VAL A 56 -17.64 24.34 -53.91
N PRO A 57 -18.51 25.35 -53.64
CA PRO A 57 -18.52 26.00 -52.33
C PRO A 57 -18.88 25.03 -51.19
N LYS A 58 -19.76 24.06 -51.44
CA LYS A 58 -20.18 23.05 -50.45
C LYS A 58 -19.06 22.07 -50.09
N LEU A 59 -18.19 21.73 -51.05
CA LEU A 59 -17.01 20.89 -50.80
C LEU A 59 -15.99 21.60 -49.91
N ILE A 60 -15.79 22.91 -50.12
CA ILE A 60 -14.88 23.72 -49.32
C ILE A 60 -15.41 23.88 -47.89
N THR A 61 -16.68 24.24 -47.72
CA THR A 61 -17.28 24.36 -46.37
C THR A 61 -17.32 23.01 -45.66
N GLY A 62 -17.67 21.92 -46.35
CA GLY A 62 -17.68 20.58 -45.78
C GLY A 62 -16.30 20.10 -45.31
N GLY A 63 -15.22 20.44 -46.04
CA GLY A 63 -13.86 20.11 -45.63
C GLY A 63 -13.40 20.89 -44.39
N LEU A 64 -13.80 22.15 -44.25
CA LEU A 64 -13.55 22.94 -43.05
C LEU A 64 -14.35 22.41 -41.86
N ASP A 65 -15.64 22.11 -42.05
CA ASP A 65 -16.49 21.54 -41.01
C ASP A 65 -15.98 20.18 -40.53
N ALA A 66 -15.51 19.32 -41.44
CA ALA A 66 -14.88 18.05 -41.10
C ALA A 66 -13.62 18.24 -40.25
N LYS A 67 -12.77 19.22 -40.58
CA LYS A 67 -11.59 19.56 -39.77
C LYS A 67 -11.98 20.08 -38.39
N ILE A 68 -12.99 20.94 -38.30
CA ILE A 68 -13.50 21.46 -37.01
C ILE A 68 -14.06 20.31 -36.16
N ALA A 69 -14.82 19.40 -36.77
CA ALA A 69 -15.35 18.21 -36.08
C ALA A 69 -14.22 17.32 -35.55
N ALA A 70 -13.21 17.02 -36.38
CA ALA A 70 -12.06 16.22 -35.98
C ALA A 70 -11.25 16.87 -34.84
N ILE A 71 -11.04 18.19 -34.89
CA ILE A 71 -10.34 18.92 -33.81
C ILE A 71 -11.16 18.91 -32.53
N ARG A 72 -12.48 19.07 -32.62
CA ARG A 72 -13.38 18.99 -31.45
C ARG A 72 -13.33 17.61 -30.81
N GLU A 73 -13.41 16.56 -31.62
CA GLU A 73 -13.31 15.17 -31.15
C GLU A 73 -11.97 14.92 -30.44
N GLN A 74 -10.85 15.30 -31.06
CA GLN A 74 -9.51 15.19 -30.44
C GLN A 74 -9.40 15.98 -29.14
N LEU A 75 -9.99 17.18 -29.07
CA LEU A 75 -9.97 18.01 -27.88
C LEU A 75 -10.81 17.41 -26.75
N ASP A 76 -11.96 16.81 -27.09
CA ASP A 76 -12.84 16.17 -26.12
C ASP A 76 -12.26 14.84 -25.63
N GLU A 77 -11.60 14.06 -26.49
CA GLU A 77 -10.79 12.91 -26.09
C GLU A 77 -9.64 13.31 -25.17
N ALA A 78 -8.91 14.38 -25.50
CA ALA A 78 -7.81 14.87 -24.66
C ALA A 78 -8.31 15.35 -23.28
N LYS A 79 -9.46 16.04 -23.23
CA LYS A 79 -10.10 16.43 -21.96
C LYS A 79 -10.53 15.21 -21.16
N LYS A 80 -11.14 14.22 -21.81
CA LYS A 80 -11.54 12.97 -21.15
C LYS A 80 -10.33 12.23 -20.59
N LEU A 81 -9.27 12.08 -21.38
CA LEU A 81 -8.03 11.44 -20.95
C LEU A 81 -7.38 12.18 -19.78
N ARG A 82 -7.42 13.52 -19.79
CA ARG A 82 -6.94 14.33 -18.66
C ARG A 82 -7.80 14.12 -17.42
N ALA A 83 -9.12 14.11 -17.55
CA ALA A 83 -10.03 13.87 -16.43
C ALA A 83 -9.82 12.46 -15.84
N GLU A 84 -9.63 11.45 -16.68
CA GLU A 84 -9.29 10.09 -16.25
C GLU A 84 -7.94 10.03 -15.54
N ALA A 85 -6.92 10.72 -16.04
CA ALA A 85 -5.60 10.80 -15.39
C ALA A 85 -5.66 11.52 -14.04
N GLU A 86 -6.42 12.62 -13.94
CA GLU A 86 -6.62 13.35 -12.69
C GLU A 86 -7.41 12.50 -11.67
N ALA A 87 -8.45 11.80 -12.12
CA ALA A 87 -9.21 10.86 -11.28
C ALA A 87 -8.32 9.71 -10.78
N LEU A 88 -7.54 9.10 -11.67
CA LEU A 88 -6.62 8.01 -11.33
C LEU A 88 -5.55 8.48 -10.35
N ARG A 89 -4.98 9.67 -10.54
CA ARG A 89 -4.04 10.27 -9.60
C ARG A 89 -4.66 10.48 -8.22
N GLY A 90 -5.90 10.96 -8.16
CA GLY A 90 -6.65 11.11 -6.91
C GLY A 90 -6.88 9.77 -6.20
N GLU A 91 -7.25 8.74 -6.95
CA GLU A 91 -7.45 7.39 -6.43
C GLU A 91 -6.14 6.80 -5.86
N TYR A 92 -5.02 6.92 -6.58
CA TYR A 92 -3.73 6.45 -6.08
C TYR A 92 -3.26 7.24 -4.85
N ALA A 93 -3.44 8.56 -4.82
CA ALA A 93 -3.11 9.36 -3.64
C ALA A 93 -3.93 8.93 -2.42
N ALA A 94 -5.24 8.69 -2.59
CA ALA A 94 -6.09 8.18 -1.53
C ALA A 94 -5.68 6.75 -1.10
N LYS A 95 -5.35 5.87 -2.05
CA LYS A 95 -4.85 4.51 -1.76
C LYS A 95 -3.55 4.53 -0.97
N ILE A 96 -2.60 5.40 -1.32
CA ILE A 96 -1.35 5.55 -0.58
C ILE A 96 -1.62 6.06 0.85
N ALA A 97 -2.44 7.10 1.00
CA ALA A 97 -2.79 7.63 2.32
C ALA A 97 -3.52 6.60 3.20
N ASN A 98 -4.37 5.77 2.61
CA ASN A 98 -5.02 4.67 3.33
C ASN A 98 -4.03 3.56 3.69
N ALA A 99 -3.14 3.16 2.76
CA ALA A 99 -2.12 2.16 3.03
C ALA A 99 -1.16 2.59 4.15
N GLU A 100 -0.79 3.87 4.22
CA GLU A 100 0.02 4.42 5.31
C GLU A 100 -0.71 4.35 6.66
N LYS A 101 -2.01 4.69 6.68
CA LYS A 101 -2.85 4.56 7.89
C LYS A 101 -3.01 3.11 8.33
N ASP A 102 -3.26 2.21 7.39
CA ASP A 102 -3.41 0.78 7.66
C ASP A 102 -2.09 0.18 8.17
N ALA A 103 -0.96 0.58 7.61
CA ALA A 103 0.35 0.18 8.09
C ALA A 103 0.62 0.71 9.52
N ALA A 104 0.28 1.97 9.79
CA ALA A 104 0.40 2.53 11.14
C ALA A 104 -0.48 1.80 12.16
N ALA A 105 -1.74 1.53 11.80
CA ALA A 105 -2.66 0.75 12.62
C ALA A 105 -2.19 -0.69 12.83
N MET A 106 -1.61 -1.33 11.81
CA MET A 106 -1.04 -2.67 11.90
C MET A 106 0.15 -2.70 12.89
N ILE A 107 1.02 -1.68 12.86
CA ILE A 107 2.15 -1.58 13.80
C ILE A 107 1.65 -1.35 15.24
N GLU A 108 0.65 -0.48 15.43
CA GLU A 108 0.05 -0.24 16.74
C GLU A 108 -0.62 -1.50 17.31
N HIS A 109 -1.38 -2.21 16.48
CA HIS A 109 -2.00 -3.49 16.86
C HIS A 109 -0.94 -4.53 17.22
N ALA A 110 0.11 -4.68 16.40
CA ALA A 110 1.20 -5.61 16.66
C ALA A 110 1.94 -5.30 17.97
N LYS A 111 2.16 -4.02 18.30
CA LYS A 111 2.75 -3.62 19.59
C LYS A 111 1.84 -4.00 20.75
N THR A 112 0.56 -3.65 20.67
CA THR A 112 -0.43 -3.95 21.71
C THR A 112 -0.55 -5.45 21.95
N GLU A 113 -0.58 -6.24 20.88
CA GLU A 113 -0.64 -7.69 20.93
C GLU A 113 0.64 -8.30 21.50
N SER A 114 1.81 -7.80 21.11
CA SER A 114 3.09 -8.20 21.68
C SER A 114 3.17 -7.93 23.19
N GLU A 115 2.75 -6.74 23.63
CA GLU A 115 2.71 -6.38 25.05
C GLU A 115 1.76 -7.30 25.84
N ALA A 116 0.59 -7.60 25.28
CA ALA A 116 -0.35 -8.54 25.88
C ALA A 116 0.22 -9.97 25.97
N ILE A 117 0.93 -10.44 24.93
CA ILE A 117 1.60 -11.75 24.93
C ILE A 117 2.69 -11.80 25.99
N VAL A 118 3.52 -10.76 26.10
CA VAL A 118 4.59 -10.69 27.11
C VAL A 118 3.99 -10.68 28.51
N ALA A 119 2.98 -9.85 28.77
CA ALA A 119 2.31 -9.79 30.07
C ALA A 119 1.69 -11.15 30.45
N LYS A 120 1.06 -11.83 29.49
CA LYS A 120 0.52 -13.18 29.69
C LYS A 120 1.61 -14.20 29.96
N ALA A 121 2.70 -14.17 29.19
CA ALA A 121 3.83 -15.08 29.36
C ALA A 121 4.49 -14.90 30.73
N GLU A 122 4.63 -13.67 31.21
CA GLU A 122 5.13 -13.38 32.56
C GLU A 122 4.19 -13.92 33.65
N ALA A 123 2.89 -13.73 33.50
CA ALA A 123 1.89 -14.25 34.44
C ALA A 123 1.92 -15.79 34.48
N ASP A 124 1.97 -16.44 33.32
CA ASP A 124 2.06 -17.89 33.20
C ASP A 124 3.38 -18.43 33.78
N ALA A 125 4.50 -17.75 33.52
CA ALA A 125 5.80 -18.11 34.09
C ALA A 125 5.79 -18.00 35.63
N LYS A 126 5.26 -16.91 36.20
CA LYS A 126 5.09 -16.76 37.65
C LYS A 126 4.21 -17.87 38.22
N ALA A 127 3.12 -18.21 37.54
CA ALA A 127 2.24 -19.30 37.98
C ALA A 127 2.93 -20.67 37.94
N VAL A 128 3.75 -20.96 36.91
CA VAL A 128 4.53 -22.19 36.81
C VAL A 128 5.58 -22.26 37.93
N ILE A 129 6.31 -21.17 38.16
CA ILE A 129 7.33 -21.09 39.23
C ILE A 129 6.66 -21.33 40.58
N GLY A 130 5.58 -20.62 40.90
CA GLY A 130 4.87 -20.79 42.18
C GLY A 130 4.22 -22.17 42.36
N ARG A 131 3.90 -22.90 41.28
CA ARG A 131 3.50 -24.32 41.39
C ARG A 131 4.68 -25.23 41.66
N ARG A 132 5.83 -24.98 41.02
CA ARG A 132 7.06 -25.77 41.23
C ARG A 132 7.63 -25.58 42.63
N GLU A 133 7.58 -24.35 43.13
CA GLU A 133 7.97 -24.02 44.50
C GLU A 133 7.14 -24.80 45.52
N ARG A 134 5.80 -24.72 45.42
CA ARG A 134 4.90 -25.53 46.27
C ARG A 134 5.16 -27.03 46.19
N MET A 135 5.36 -27.57 44.99
CA MET A 135 5.69 -29.00 44.85
C MET A 135 7.03 -29.36 45.51
N ALA A 136 8.02 -28.46 45.47
CA ALA A 136 9.30 -28.66 46.14
C ALA A 136 9.15 -28.57 47.66
N GLU A 137 8.42 -27.59 48.16
CA GLU A 137 8.08 -27.43 49.58
C GLU A 137 7.35 -28.66 50.13
N ASP A 138 6.31 -29.14 49.41
CA ASP A 138 5.56 -30.33 49.80
C ASP A 138 6.46 -31.57 49.84
N LYS A 139 7.39 -31.70 48.88
CA LYS A 139 8.35 -32.81 48.84
C LYS A 139 9.37 -32.73 49.98
N ILE A 140 9.86 -31.54 50.31
CA ILE A 140 10.75 -31.30 51.45
C ILE A 140 10.02 -31.65 52.75
N ALA A 141 8.81 -31.13 52.96
CA ALA A 141 8.02 -31.43 54.15
C ALA A 141 7.70 -32.93 54.30
N GLY A 142 7.43 -33.61 53.18
CA GLY A 142 7.27 -35.07 53.16
C GLY A 142 8.55 -35.81 53.56
N ALA A 143 9.70 -35.39 53.02
CA ALA A 143 11.00 -35.97 53.35
C ALA A 143 11.41 -35.71 54.82
N GLU A 144 11.11 -34.53 55.35
CA GLU A 144 11.36 -34.17 56.76
C GLU A 144 10.58 -35.08 57.70
N ARG A 145 9.28 -35.28 57.43
CA ARG A 145 8.45 -36.20 58.23
C ARG A 145 9.01 -37.61 58.21
N ALA A 146 9.36 -38.12 57.02
CA ALA A 146 9.96 -39.44 56.87
C ALA A 146 11.29 -39.58 57.62
N ALA A 147 12.15 -38.55 57.57
CA ALA A 147 13.42 -38.54 58.28
C ALA A 147 13.23 -38.54 59.81
N VAL A 148 12.27 -37.77 60.33
CA VAL A 148 11.94 -37.77 61.76
C VAL A 148 11.45 -39.15 62.20
N ASP A 149 10.59 -39.79 61.42
CA ASP A 149 10.08 -41.12 61.73
C ASP A 149 11.20 -42.18 61.66
N GLU A 150 12.12 -42.07 60.71
CA GLU A 150 13.31 -42.94 60.63
C GLU A 150 14.23 -42.80 61.86
N VAL A 151 14.49 -41.56 62.31
CA VAL A 151 15.30 -41.30 63.51
C VAL A 151 14.61 -41.87 64.75
N ARG A 152 13.30 -41.70 64.89
CA ARG A 152 12.53 -42.29 66.00
C ARG A 152 12.58 -43.81 65.99
N ALA A 153 12.41 -44.43 64.81
CA ALA A 153 12.51 -45.87 64.67
C ALA A 153 13.91 -46.39 65.05
N LYS A 154 14.98 -45.75 64.57
CA LYS A 154 16.36 -46.09 64.94
C LYS A 154 16.62 -45.92 66.44
N ALA A 155 16.12 -44.85 67.05
CA ALA A 155 16.24 -44.62 68.49
C ALA A 155 15.51 -45.69 69.31
N ALA A 156 14.29 -46.07 68.91
CA ALA A 156 13.53 -47.14 69.56
C ALA A 156 14.24 -48.50 69.46
N LEU A 157 14.80 -48.82 68.29
CA LEU A 157 15.60 -50.03 68.08
C LEU A 157 16.86 -50.02 68.96
N ALA A 158 17.60 -48.91 68.98
CA ALA A 158 18.80 -48.78 69.82
C ALA A 158 18.49 -48.89 71.31
N ALA A 159 17.39 -48.27 71.78
CA ALA A 159 16.93 -48.38 73.16
C ALA A 159 16.53 -49.81 73.53
N THR A 160 15.82 -50.50 72.63
CA THR A 160 15.41 -51.91 72.84
C THR A 160 16.64 -52.83 72.91
N GLU A 161 17.63 -52.61 72.05
CA GLU A 161 18.86 -53.41 72.04
C GLU A 161 19.71 -53.15 73.28
N ALA A 162 19.83 -51.88 73.71
CA ALA A 162 20.49 -51.52 74.96
C ALA A 162 19.78 -52.13 76.19
N ALA A 163 18.44 -52.11 76.21
CA ALA A 163 17.64 -52.73 77.26
C ALA A 163 17.85 -54.26 77.28
N ARG A 164 17.85 -54.93 76.12
CA ARG A 164 18.16 -56.36 76.00
C ARG A 164 19.56 -56.67 76.55
N GLY A 165 20.57 -55.87 76.20
CA GLY A 165 21.93 -56.04 76.72
C GLY A 165 22.03 -55.85 78.23
N LEU A 166 21.34 -54.84 78.78
CA LEU A 166 21.27 -54.59 80.23
C LEU A 166 20.57 -55.73 80.97
N ILE A 167 19.46 -56.24 80.45
CA ILE A 167 18.75 -57.40 81.00
C ILE A 167 19.69 -58.60 81.00
N ALA A 168 20.32 -58.94 79.87
CA ALA A 168 21.26 -60.07 79.79
C ALA A 168 22.44 -59.95 80.76
N ALA A 169 22.94 -58.75 81.03
CA ALA A 169 24.03 -58.51 81.98
C ALA A 169 23.59 -58.52 83.45
N LYS A 170 22.31 -58.27 83.75
CA LYS A 170 21.75 -58.18 85.10
C LYS A 170 20.86 -59.37 85.49
N HIS A 171 20.53 -60.25 84.55
CA HIS A 171 19.78 -61.49 84.80
C HIS A 171 20.75 -62.56 85.32
N ASP A 172 20.63 -62.86 86.61
CA ASP A 172 21.28 -63.98 87.27
C ASP A 172 20.23 -64.98 87.78
N ALA A 173 20.68 -66.15 88.25
CA ALA A 173 19.79 -67.21 88.71
C ALA A 173 18.91 -66.81 89.92
N ASP A 174 19.29 -65.76 90.67
CA ASP A 174 18.51 -65.23 91.78
C ASP A 174 17.37 -64.32 91.29
N ALA A 175 17.57 -63.58 90.20
CA ALA A 175 16.51 -62.83 89.50
C ALA A 175 15.45 -63.77 88.89
N ASP A 176 15.88 -64.90 88.29
CA ASP A 176 14.97 -65.92 87.74
C ASP A 176 14.08 -66.54 88.82
N ARG A 177 14.65 -66.90 89.98
CA ARG A 177 13.88 -67.43 91.11
C ARG A 177 12.80 -66.47 91.60
N LYS A 178 13.14 -65.18 91.74
CA LYS A 178 12.16 -64.16 92.16
C LYS A 178 11.00 -64.02 91.18
N LEU A 179 11.27 -64.02 89.87
CA LEU A 179 10.22 -63.95 88.85
C LEU A 179 9.31 -65.17 88.87
N VAL A 180 9.86 -66.37 89.13
CA VAL A 180 9.08 -67.60 89.27
C VAL A 180 8.20 -67.55 90.53
N ASP A 181 8.76 -67.13 91.67
CA ASP A 181 8.00 -67.01 92.92
C ASP A 181 6.88 -65.95 92.81
N GLU A 182 7.13 -64.83 92.13
CA GLU A 182 6.13 -63.77 91.90
C GLU A 182 5.02 -64.22 90.92
N ALA A 183 5.37 -64.97 89.87
CA ALA A 183 4.39 -65.56 88.96
C ALA A 183 3.51 -66.61 89.68
N ILE A 184 4.10 -67.46 90.52
CA ILE A 184 3.37 -68.43 91.36
C ILE A 184 2.48 -67.71 92.39
N SER A 185 2.95 -66.59 92.96
CA SER A 185 2.18 -65.77 93.91
C SER A 185 1.05 -64.97 93.24
N SER A 186 1.13 -64.69 91.95
CA SER A 186 0.12 -63.92 91.20
C SER A 186 -1.02 -64.78 90.62
N LEU A 187 -0.90 -66.10 90.74
CA LEU A 187 -1.89 -67.10 90.33
C LEU A 187 -2.82 -67.46 91.49
#